data_AF-A0ABD1GPK4-F1
#
_entry.id   AF-A0ABD1GPK4-F1
#
_cell.length_a   1.000
_cell.length_b   1.000
_cell.length_c   1.000
_cell.angle_alpha   90.00
_cell.angle_beta   90.00
_cell.angle_gamma   90.00
#
_symmetry.space_group_name_H-M   'P 1'
#
loop_
_entity.id
_entity.type
_entity.pdbx_description
1 polymer ?
#
loop_
_entity_poly.entity_id
_entity_poly.type
_entity_poly.pdbx_seq_one_letter_code
_entity_poly.pdbx_strand_id
1 'polypeptide(L)'
;MHTDIRHGKRLWYSRFSEVYGFIGSVFDPDSKDHVQKLKEMDLINFETVLLLMRNLTLNLSNPEFKPIVSVLPHVAPIFYVEFSILPTRSA
;
A
#
# COMPACT_ATOMS: atom_id res chain seq x y z
N MET A 1 7.68 -7.88 38.18
CA MET A 1 7.11 -7.16 37.02
C MET A 1 7.24 -8.06 35.80
N HIS A 2 6.16 -8.72 35.39
CA HIS A 2 6.12 -9.53 34.18
C HIS A 2 5.45 -8.65 33.12
N THR A 3 6.23 -8.04 32.22
CA THR A 3 5.68 -7.23 31.14
C THR A 3 5.03 -8.16 30.12
N ASP A 4 3.71 -8.02 29.95
CA ASP A 4 2.92 -8.88 29.08
C ASP A 4 3.22 -8.59 27.60
N ILE A 5 4.06 -9.42 27.01
CA ILE A 5 4.51 -9.35 25.61
C ILE A 5 3.33 -9.54 24.62
N ARG A 6 2.18 -10.08 25.06
CA ARG A 6 1.03 -10.41 24.20
C ARG A 6 0.31 -9.16 23.68
N HIS A 7 0.31 -8.07 24.45
CA HIS A 7 -0.31 -6.80 24.04
C HIS A 7 0.46 -6.14 22.89
N GLY A 8 1.79 -6.20 22.93
CA GLY A 8 2.65 -5.71 21.84
C GLY A 8 2.38 -6.49 20.55
N LYS A 9 2.42 -7.83 20.58
CA LYS A 9 2.22 -8.64 19.37
C LYS A 9 0.86 -8.43 18.70
N ARG A 10 -0.20 -8.19 19.48
CA ARG A 10 -1.55 -7.95 18.95
C ARG A 10 -1.67 -6.60 18.25
N LEU A 11 -1.04 -5.56 18.79
CA LEU A 11 -0.95 -4.24 18.16
C LEU A 11 -0.07 -4.26 16.89
N TRP A 12 1.00 -5.05 16.86
CA TRP A 12 1.81 -5.24 15.65
C TRP A 12 1.06 -6.01 14.56
N TYR A 13 0.41 -7.12 14.90
CA TYR A 13 -0.34 -7.93 13.93
C TYR A 13 -1.52 -7.14 13.32
N SER A 14 -2.21 -6.34 14.13
CA SER A 14 -3.32 -5.48 13.68
C SER A 14 -2.87 -4.40 12.69
N ARG A 15 -1.65 -3.87 12.85
CA ARG A 15 -1.10 -2.84 11.94
C ARG A 15 -0.80 -3.41 10.56
N PHE A 16 -0.14 -4.57 10.49
CA PHE A 16 0.12 -5.22 9.21
C PHE A 16 -1.16 -5.65 8.49
N SER A 17 -2.17 -6.14 9.21
CA SER A 17 -3.45 -6.49 8.58
C SER A 17 -4.16 -5.29 7.95
N GLU A 18 -4.07 -4.12 8.57
CA GLU A 18 -4.68 -2.89 8.04
C GLU A 18 -3.94 -2.41 6.79
N VAL A 19 -2.60 -2.39 6.83
CA VAL A 19 -1.75 -2.01 5.69
C VAL A 19 -1.96 -2.95 4.49
N TYR A 20 -1.83 -4.27 4.68
CA TYR A 20 -1.99 -5.21 3.58
C TYR A 20 -3.45 -5.34 3.12
N GLY A 21 -4.41 -5.15 4.03
CA GLY A 21 -5.82 -5.07 3.69
C GLY A 21 -6.11 -3.88 2.78
N PHE A 22 -5.56 -2.70 3.11
CA PHE A 22 -5.66 -1.51 2.26
C PHE A 22 -5.05 -1.77 0.88
N ILE A 23 -3.79 -2.24 0.82
CA ILE A 23 -3.09 -2.51 -0.45
C ILE A 23 -3.88 -3.50 -1.29
N GLY A 24 -4.36 -4.60 -0.69
CA GLY A 24 -5.19 -5.59 -1.38
C GLY A 24 -6.47 -4.98 -1.96
N SER A 25 -7.11 -4.07 -1.22
CA SER A 25 -8.32 -3.38 -1.70
C SER A 25 -8.08 -2.52 -2.94
N VAL A 26 -6.87 -1.99 -3.17
CA VAL A 26 -6.57 -1.22 -4.40
C VAL A 26 -6.72 -2.08 -5.66
N PHE A 27 -6.58 -3.40 -5.54
CA PHE A 27 -6.74 -4.35 -6.63
C PHE A 27 -8.17 -4.87 -6.79
N ASP A 28 -9.06 -4.55 -5.85
CA ASP A 28 -10.47 -4.95 -5.89
C ASP A 28 -11.29 -3.93 -6.71
N PRO A 29 -11.86 -4.32 -7.87
CA PRO A 29 -12.62 -3.41 -8.73
C PRO A 29 -13.91 -2.87 -8.08
N ASP A 30 -14.46 -3.59 -7.09
CA ASP A 30 -15.68 -3.20 -6.40
C ASP A 30 -15.41 -2.23 -5.25
N SER A 31 -14.17 -2.19 -4.77
CA SER A 31 -13.77 -1.26 -3.73
C SER A 31 -13.76 0.20 -4.22
N LYS A 32 -14.12 1.12 -3.32
CA LYS A 32 -14.18 2.57 -3.53
C LYS A 32 -13.56 3.31 -2.34
N ASP A 33 -13.40 4.62 -2.51
CA ASP A 33 -12.99 5.59 -1.48
C ASP A 33 -11.60 5.35 -0.89
N HIS A 34 -10.66 4.79 -1.66
CA HIS A 34 -9.29 4.52 -1.20
C HIS A 34 -8.60 5.75 -0.62
N VAL A 35 -8.78 6.93 -1.25
CA VAL A 35 -8.18 8.18 -0.76
C VAL A 35 -8.73 8.57 0.62
N GLN A 36 -10.03 8.38 0.85
CA GLN A 36 -10.64 8.69 2.15
C GLN A 36 -10.17 7.70 3.21
N LYS A 37 -10.20 6.40 2.90
CA LYS A 37 -9.69 5.34 3.80
C LYS A 37 -8.22 5.56 4.16
N LEU A 38 -7.39 5.96 3.20
CA LEU A 38 -5.97 6.24 3.42
C LEU A 38 -5.76 7.42 4.39
N LYS A 39 -6.60 8.46 4.31
CA LYS A 39 -6.55 9.63 5.22
C LYS A 39 -6.98 9.31 6.64
N GLU A 40 -7.77 8.26 6.84
CA GLU A 40 -8.28 7.84 8.15
C GLU A 40 -7.32 6.90 8.89
N MET A 41 -6.30 6.37 8.21
CA MET A 41 -5.27 5.51 8.81
C MET A 41 -4.39 6.30 9.78
N ASP A 42 -3.85 5.63 10.81
CA ASP A 42 -2.81 6.22 11.64
C ASP A 42 -1.52 6.49 10.83
N LEU A 43 -0.73 7.46 11.29
CA LEU A 43 0.48 7.93 10.60
C LEU A 43 1.45 6.81 10.20
N ILE A 44 1.64 5.80 11.06
CA ILE A 44 2.59 4.71 10.80
C ILE A 44 2.07 3.83 9.65
N ASN A 45 0.78 3.50 9.68
CA ASN A 45 0.15 2.70 8.63
C ASN A 45 0.10 3.47 7.30
N PHE A 46 -0.21 4.77 7.33
CA PHE A 46 -0.19 5.64 6.16
C PHE A 46 1.18 5.67 5.47
N GLU A 47 2.25 5.94 6.22
CA GLU A 47 3.61 5.97 5.69
C GLU A 47 4.03 4.60 5.13
N THR A 48 3.63 3.52 5.81
CA THR A 48 3.92 2.16 5.36
C THR A 48 3.21 1.83 4.06
N VAL A 49 1.93 2.20 3.91
CA VAL A 49 1.18 2.03 2.66
C VAL A 49 1.85 2.80 1.52
N LEU A 50 2.21 4.07 1.72
CA LEU A 50 2.88 4.86 0.68
C LEU A 50 4.22 4.26 0.25
N LEU A 51 5.02 3.79 1.20
CA LEU A 51 6.30 3.14 0.93
C LEU A 51 6.12 1.86 0.10
N LEU A 52 5.18 1.00 0.50
CA LEU A 52 4.93 -0.27 -0.17
C LEU A 52 4.30 -0.08 -1.55
N MET A 53 3.36 0.85 -1.70
CA MET A 53 2.75 1.18 -3.00
C MET A 53 3.79 1.74 -3.97
N ARG A 54 4.73 2.56 -3.50
CA ARG A 54 5.87 3.01 -4.31
C ARG A 54 6.75 1.84 -4.75
N ASN A 55 7.10 0.93 -3.83
CA ASN A 55 7.91 -0.25 -4.16
C ASN A 55 7.20 -1.13 -5.20
N LEU A 56 5.89 -1.33 -5.04
CA LEU A 56 5.07 -2.10 -5.95
C LEU A 56 4.99 -1.45 -7.33
N THR A 57 4.81 -0.13 -7.39
CA THR A 57 4.85 0.64 -8.65
C THR A 57 6.15 0.41 -9.40
N LEU A 58 7.29 0.50 -8.70
CA LEU A 58 8.61 0.29 -9.29
C LEU A 58 8.77 -1.15 -9.79
N ASN A 59 8.40 -2.15 -8.99
CA ASN A 59 8.47 -3.56 -9.41
C ASN A 59 7.59 -3.86 -10.64
N LEU A 60 6.37 -3.32 -10.67
CA LEU A 60 5.40 -3.56 -11.75
C LEU A 60 5.70 -2.76 -13.02
N SER A 61 6.52 -1.72 -12.94
CA SER A 61 7.00 -0.97 -14.11
C SER A 61 8.02 -1.74 -14.96
N ASN A 62 8.57 -2.83 -14.43
CA ASN A 62 9.46 -3.71 -15.18
C ASN A 62 8.68 -4.42 -16.31
N PRO A 63 9.15 -4.40 -17.57
CA PRO A 63 8.48 -5.01 -18.72
C PRO A 63 8.10 -6.49 -18.54
N GLU A 64 8.83 -7.25 -17.72
CA GLU A 64 8.52 -8.65 -17.43
C GLU A 64 7.16 -8.83 -16.75
N PHE A 65 6.67 -7.80 -16.04
CA PHE A 65 5.37 -7.81 -15.37
C PHE A 65 4.24 -7.24 -16.23
N LYS A 66 4.50 -6.83 -17.48
CA LYS A 66 3.48 -6.32 -18.41
C LYS A 66 2.27 -7.26 -18.58
N PRO A 67 2.43 -8.60 -18.68
CA PRO A 67 1.28 -9.52 -18.73
C PRO A 67 0.40 -9.41 -17.47
N ILE A 68 0.99 -9.29 -16.29
CA ILE A 68 0.28 -9.19 -15.01
C ILE A 68 -0.47 -7.84 -14.91
N VAL A 69 0.17 -6.74 -15.32
CA VAL A 69 -0.48 -5.42 -15.32
C VAL A 69 -1.65 -5.38 -16.32
N SER A 70 -1.51 -6.07 -17.45
CA SER A 70 -2.55 -6.08 -18.51
C SER A 70 -3.87 -6.74 -18.08
N VAL A 71 -3.83 -7.66 -17.12
CA VAL A 71 -5.03 -8.32 -16.57
C VAL A 71 -5.64 -7.56 -15.39
N LEU A 72 -5.06 -6.41 -15.00
CA LEU A 72 -5.52 -5.53 -13.91
C LEU A 72 -5.90 -4.12 -14.43
N PRO A 73 -6.90 -4.00 -15.33
CA PRO A 73 -7.20 -2.77 -16.05
C PRO A 73 -7.62 -1.59 -15.15
N HIS A 74 -8.16 -1.87 -13.96
CA HIS A 74 -8.58 -0.86 -12.99
C HIS A 74 -7.42 -0.25 -12.19
N VAL A 75 -6.25 -0.89 -12.21
CA VAL A 75 -5.12 -0.54 -11.33
C VAL A 75 -4.05 0.27 -12.05
N ALA A 76 -4.01 0.18 -13.39
CA ALA A 76 -3.11 0.97 -14.23
C ALA A 76 -3.18 2.51 -14.00
N PRO A 77 -4.35 3.14 -13.75
CA PRO A 77 -4.42 4.58 -13.50
C PRO A 77 -3.77 5.01 -12.17
N ILE A 78 -3.83 4.17 -11.14
CA ILE A 78 -3.34 4.48 -9.78
C ILE A 78 -1.81 4.46 -9.74
N PHE A 79 -1.20 3.53 -10.48
CA PHE A 79 0.27 3.40 -10.54
C PHE A 79 0.95 4.49 -11.37
N TYR A 80 0.31 4.97 -12.43
CA TYR A 80 0.91 5.93 -13.37
C TYR A 80 0.72 7.40 -12.98
N VAL A 81 -0.31 7.74 -12.19
CA VAL A 81 -0.68 9.15 -11.94
C VAL A 81 -0.21 9.67 -10.57
N GLU A 82 -0.11 8.86 -9.52
CA GLU A 82 0.20 9.40 -8.16
C GLU A 82 1.65 9.17 -7.69
N PHE A 83 2.30 8.06 -8.04
CA PHE A 83 3.62 7.71 -7.47
C PHE A 83 4.82 8.13 -8.31
N SER A 84 4.62 8.49 -9.58
CA SER A 84 5.66 9.02 -10.46
C SER A 84 5.99 10.51 -10.21
N ILE A 85 5.13 11.22 -9.46
CA ILE A 85 5.28 12.66 -9.20
C ILE A 85 5.93 12.96 -7.83
N LEU A 86 6.13 11.96 -6.97
CA LEU A 86 6.81 12.16 -5.70
C LEU A 86 8.30 12.38 -5.95
N PRO A 87 8.88 13.53 -5.54
CA PRO A 87 10.30 13.79 -5.75
C PRO A 87 11.12 12.67 -5.12
N THR A 88 11.96 12.03 -5.91
CA THR A 88 13.09 11.27 -5.38
C THR A 88 13.93 12.27 -4.59
N ARG A 89 13.93 12.16 -3.25
CA ARG A 89 14.98 12.81 -2.47
C ARG A 89 16.30 12.28 -3.01
N SER A 90 17.00 13.13 -3.76
CA SER A 90 18.39 12.91 -4.14
C SER A 90 19.18 12.66 -2.86
N ALA A 91 19.93 11.56 -2.84
CA ALA A 91 20.92 11.28 -1.81
C ALA A 91 22.04 12.33 -1.86
#